data_AF-A0A7Y0HG79-F1
#
_entry.id   AF-A0A7Y0HG79-F1
#
_cell.length_a   1.000
_cell.length_b   1.000
_cell.length_c   1.000
_cell.angle_alpha   90.00
_cell.angle_beta   90.00
_cell.angle_gamma   90.00
#
_symmetry.space_group_name_H-M   'P 1'
#
loop_
_entity.id
_entity.type
_entity.pdbx_description
1 polymer ?
#
loop_
_entity_poly.entity_id
_entity_poly.type
_entity_poly.pdbx_seq_one_letter_code
_entity_poly.pdbx_strand_id
1 'polypeptide(L)' 'MTAAIAAQIKKLAATTDLFQHQIAARLEINQGRVSEVLSGKRYANVPAAK' A
#
# COMPACT_ATOMS: atom_id res chain seq x y z
N MET A 1 -1.11 -10.61 -3.88
CA MET A 1 -1.12 -9.14 -4.03
C MET A 1 -0.53 -8.77 -5.38
N THR A 2 -1.12 -7.79 -6.08
CA THR A 2 -0.75 -7.36 -7.44
C THR A 2 -0.11 -5.95 -7.43
N ALA A 3 0.47 -5.54 -8.55
CA ALA A 3 0.98 -4.17 -8.72
C ALA A 3 -0.11 -3.10 -8.56
N ALA A 4 -1.36 -3.40 -8.97
CA ALA A 4 -2.49 -2.50 -8.78
C ALA A 4 -2.80 -2.25 -7.29
N ILE A 5 -2.78 -3.31 -6.47
CA ILE A 5 -2.96 -3.16 -5.02
C ILE A 5 -1.79 -2.38 -4.40
N ALA A 6 -0.56 -2.61 -4.84
CA ALA A 6 0.60 -1.85 -4.38
C ALA A 6 0.50 -0.35 -4.72
N ALA A 7 0.04 -0.02 -5.94
CA ALA A 7 -0.22 1.36 -6.36
C ALA A 7 -1.31 2.01 -5.47
N GLN A 8 -2.38 1.25 -5.14
CA GLN A 8 -3.45 1.72 -4.26
C GLN A 8 -2.96 1.95 -2.82
N ILE A 9 -2.12 1.06 -2.28
CA ILE A 9 -1.46 1.24 -0.97
C ILE A 9 -0.68 2.56 -0.95
N LYS A 10 0.16 2.79 -1.98
CA LYS A 10 0.97 4.01 -2.08
C LYS A 10 0.10 5.27 -2.19
N LYS A 11 -1.01 5.20 -2.95
CA LYS A 11 -1.98 6.30 -3.04
C LYS A 11 -2.58 6.62 -1.67
N LEU A 12 -3.13 5.62 -0.97
CA LEU A 12 -3.76 5.82 0.34
C LEU A 12 -2.77 6.39 1.36
N ALA A 13 -1.55 5.87 1.41
CA ALA A 13 -0.51 6.38 2.31
C ALA A 13 -0.07 7.82 1.99
N ALA A 14 -0.19 8.26 0.74
CA ALA A 14 0.22 9.60 0.31
C ALA A 14 -0.92 10.64 0.42
N THR A 15 -2.18 10.22 0.31
CA THR A 15 -3.32 11.14 0.19
C THR A 15 -4.27 11.12 1.39
N THR A 16 -3.96 10.35 2.44
CA THR A 16 -4.81 10.22 3.63
C THR A 16 -3.94 10.12 4.88
N ASP A 17 -4.53 10.37 6.05
CA ASP A 17 -3.89 10.15 7.35
C ASP A 17 -4.00 8.71 7.86
N LEU A 18 -4.33 7.75 6.98
CA LEU A 18 -4.50 6.35 7.39
C LEU A 18 -3.17 5.71 7.76
N PHE A 19 -3.15 5.04 8.91
CA PHE A 19 -2.05 4.17 9.31
C PHE A 19 -2.07 2.86 8.51
N GLN A 20 -0.92 2.17 8.46
CA GLN A 20 -0.74 0.95 7.66
C GLN A 20 -1.78 -0.14 7.96
N HIS A 21 -2.19 -0.30 9.23
CA HIS A 21 -3.20 -1.28 9.62
C HIS A 21 -4.61 -0.89 9.14
N GLN A 22 -4.92 0.40 9.07
CA GLN A 22 -6.19 0.90 8.51
C GLN A 22 -6.21 0.74 6.99
N ILE A 23 -5.08 0.99 6.30
CA ILE A 23 -4.92 0.71 4.87
C ILE A 23 -5.11 -0.80 4.62
N ALA A 24 -4.52 -1.65 5.45
CA ALA A 24 -4.64 -3.09 5.36
C ALA A 24 -6.09 -3.57 5.52
N ALA A 25 -6.80 -3.05 6.53
CA ALA A 25 -8.21 -3.33 6.74
C ALA A 25 -9.07 -2.84 5.56
N ARG A 26 -8.83 -1.62 5.06
CA ARG A 26 -9.57 -1.03 3.94
C ARG A 26 -9.40 -1.79 2.63
N LEU A 27 -8.24 -2.39 2.41
CA LEU A 27 -7.94 -3.19 1.21
C LEU A 27 -8.12 -4.69 1.44
N GLU A 28 -8.59 -5.11 2.63
CA GLU A 28 -8.81 -6.50 3.02
C GLU A 28 -7.56 -7.38 2.80
N ILE A 29 -6.38 -6.86 3.18
CA ILE A 29 -5.10 -7.55 3.06
C ILE A 29 -4.34 -7.60 4.38
N ASN A 30 -3.35 -8.49 4.44
CA ASN A 30 -2.41 -8.56 5.57
C ASN A 30 -1.59 -7.27 5.70
N GLN A 31 -1.54 -6.70 6.91
CA GLN A 31 -0.79 -5.46 7.18
C GLN A 31 0.70 -5.57 6.84
N GLY A 32 1.31 -6.74 7.04
CA GLY A 32 2.71 -6.96 6.63
C GLY A 32 2.95 -6.67 5.14
N ARG A 33 1.94 -6.87 4.27
CA ARG A 33 2.06 -6.56 2.83
C ARG A 33 2.03 -5.07 2.55
N VAL A 34 1.32 -4.29 3.36
CA VAL A 34 1.37 -2.82 3.33
C VAL A 34 2.77 -2.34 3.71
N SER A 35 3.32 -2.85 4.81
CA SER A 35 4.67 -2.51 5.27
C SER A 35 5.74 -2.81 4.21
N GLU A 36 5.69 -3.98 3.57
CA GLU A 36 6.62 -4.34 2.49
C GLU A 36 6.54 -3.43 1.26
N VAL A 37 5.35 -2.90 0.93
CA VAL A 37 5.18 -1.97 -0.19
C VAL A 37 5.70 -0.58 0.17
N LEU A 38 5.37 -0.09 1.36
CA LEU A 38 5.76 1.26 1.80
C LEU A 38 7.25 1.37 2.14
N SER A 39 7.88 0.28 2.59
CA SER A 39 9.34 0.19 2.75
C SER A 39 10.10 0.00 1.44
N GLY A 40 9.40 -0.24 0.32
CA GLY A 40 10.02 -0.53 -0.97
C GLY A 40 10.56 -1.97 -1.13
N LYS A 41 10.44 -2.84 -0.10
CA LYS A 41 10.84 -4.25 -0.19
C LYS A 41 10.12 -5.00 -1.31
N ARG A 42 8.87 -4.62 -1.63
CA ARG A 42 8.12 -5.09 -2.79
C ARG A 42 7.59 -3.92 -3.58
N TYR A 43 7.56 -4.07 -4.92
CA TYR A 43 6.97 -3.09 -5.83
C TYR A 43 7.61 -1.69 -5.74
N ALA A 44 8.94 -1.61 -5.53
CA ALA A 44 9.68 -0.34 -5.48
C ALA A 44 9.39 0.54 -6.72
N ASN A 45 9.43 -0.05 -7.90
CA ASN A 45 9.26 0.64 -9.20
C ASN A 45 7.79 0.93 -9.58
N VAL A 46 6.82 0.53 -8.76
CA VAL A 46 5.39 0.79 -9.04
C VAL A 46 5.00 2.15 -8.48
N PRO A 47 4.57 3.13 -9.29
CA PRO A 47 4.11 4.42 -8.76
C PRO A 47 2.78 4.28 -8.00
N ALA A 48 2.39 5.31 -7.26
CA ALA A 48 1.07 5.39 -6.67
C ALA A 48 -0.02 5.39 -7.77
N ALA A 49 -1.19 4.86 -7.45
CA ALA A 49 -2.34 4.92 -8.34
C ALA A 49 -2.74 6.38 -8.59
N LYS A 50 -3.22 6.68 -9.81
CA LYS A 50 -3.79 7.99 -10.14
C LYS A 50 -5.03 8.27 -9.30
#